data_AF-A0A3M0W4Q3-F1
#
_entry.id   AF-A0A3M0W4Q3-F1
#
_cell.length_a   1.000
_cell.length_b   1.000
_cell.length_c   1.000
_cell.angle_alpha   90.00
_cell.angle_beta   90.00
_cell.angle_gamma   90.00
#
_symmetry.space_group_name_H-M   'P 1'
#
loop_
_entity.id
_entity.type
_entity.pdbx_description
1 polymer ?
#
loop_
_entity_poly.entity_id
_entity_poly.type
_entity_poly.pdbx_seq_one_letter_code
_entity_poly.pdbx_strand_id
1 'polypeptide(L)'
;MFRTTASRALPRSLRLQAAAKTGNAPSKLLRAHLQTYASQRTSSGLLAVALREPLKRSVVQYRSITSYQSPSFVKGRNVEEEAEIGRATLQATPETVSLASTTSGAGAEIAARQAVDDHDDVSGGIKAEFQTIVDTFTLKDVPKEALVVGLAGVLPYLATSLSTVYLSWDIQYAAHHGQGFILSAETAERLLHLIEPIELGYGASIISFLGAIHWGLEWAGYGGNQGYSRYAIGIIATAVAWPTILLPAELGLIAQFLAFSFLYFADARASVRGWAPPWYATYRFVLTFVVGASIVASLVGRGQIADLITRPPGPADRMRAVREAQLEDLEASDAEAKARAELEEEQAEAAEAEAEGEGEDEDEE
;
A
#
# COMPACT_ATOMS: atom_id res chain seq x y z
N MET A 1 16.76 30.76 -49.61
CA MET A 1 15.59 31.39 -48.97
C MET A 1 16.07 32.19 -47.77
N PHE A 2 15.76 33.48 -47.73
CA PHE A 2 16.35 34.46 -46.83
C PHE A 2 15.73 34.45 -45.41
N ARG A 3 16.63 34.31 -44.41
CA ARG A 3 16.74 35.00 -43.10
C ARG A 3 15.51 35.25 -42.19
N THR A 4 15.60 34.65 -41.00
CA THR A 4 15.48 35.19 -39.62
C THR A 4 14.67 36.47 -39.36
N THR A 5 13.83 36.49 -38.31
CA THR A 5 14.08 37.22 -37.03
C THR A 5 12.91 37.09 -36.04
N ALA A 6 13.26 37.10 -34.76
CA ALA A 6 12.40 37.05 -33.59
C ALA A 6 11.82 38.42 -33.20
N SER A 7 10.69 38.44 -32.48
CA SER A 7 10.41 39.33 -31.32
C SER A 7 9.02 38.97 -30.74
N ARG A 8 8.87 38.57 -29.47
CA ARG A 8 8.91 39.34 -28.20
C ARG A 8 7.67 40.23 -28.01
N ALA A 9 6.86 39.92 -26.98
CA ALA A 9 6.21 40.85 -26.02
C ALA A 9 4.78 40.42 -25.58
N LEU A 10 4.74 39.81 -24.39
CA LEU A 10 3.92 40.02 -23.17
C LEU A 10 2.61 40.87 -23.17
N PRO A 11 1.74 40.66 -22.15
CA PRO A 11 0.28 40.78 -22.21
C PRO A 11 -0.27 42.13 -21.71
N ARG A 12 -1.51 42.46 -22.11
CA ARG A 12 -2.20 43.69 -21.72
C ARG A 12 -3.45 43.42 -20.87
N SER A 13 -3.29 43.67 -19.57
CA SER A 13 -4.18 44.35 -18.61
C SER A 13 -5.72 44.25 -18.72
N LEU A 14 -6.29 43.75 -17.61
CA LEU A 14 -7.47 44.21 -16.87
C LEU A 14 -8.21 45.46 -17.40
N ARG A 15 -9.52 45.32 -17.61
CA ARG A 15 -10.48 46.41 -17.40
C ARG A 15 -11.64 45.96 -16.51
N LEU A 16 -11.72 46.68 -15.40
CA LEU A 16 -12.84 46.79 -14.49
C LEU A 16 -14.02 47.46 -15.21
N GLN A 17 -15.21 46.85 -15.18
CA GLN A 17 -16.47 47.55 -15.46
C GLN A 17 -17.48 47.20 -14.38
N ALA A 18 -17.73 48.19 -13.52
CA ALA A 18 -18.89 48.24 -12.65
C ALA A 18 -20.11 48.67 -13.47
N ALA A 19 -21.22 47.96 -13.31
CA ALA A 19 -22.54 48.46 -13.66
C ALA A 19 -23.58 47.82 -12.74
N ALA A 20 -24.13 48.64 -11.86
CA ALA A 20 -25.24 48.32 -10.99
C ALA A 20 -26.54 48.15 -11.80
N LYS A 21 -27.38 47.20 -11.41
CA LYS A 21 -28.85 47.33 -11.49
C LYS A 21 -29.54 46.42 -10.47
N THR A 22 -30.49 47.05 -9.81
CA THR A 22 -31.37 46.68 -8.72
C THR A 22 -32.33 45.53 -9.04
N GLY A 23 -32.57 44.66 -8.06
CA GLY A 23 -33.66 43.67 -8.09
C GLY A 23 -33.92 43.08 -6.70
N ASN A 24 -35.07 43.43 -6.12
CA ASN A 24 -35.59 42.97 -4.82
C ASN A 24 -35.93 41.47 -4.82
N ALA A 25 -35.46 40.72 -3.81
CA ALA A 25 -36.14 39.56 -3.21
C ALA A 25 -35.36 39.06 -1.95
N PRO A 26 -36.04 38.48 -0.95
CA PRO A 26 -35.64 38.57 0.46
C PRO A 26 -34.49 37.63 0.85
N SER A 27 -33.52 38.20 1.57
CA SER A 27 -32.42 37.51 2.21
C SER A 27 -32.92 36.62 3.36
N LYS A 28 -32.88 35.30 3.16
CA LYS A 28 -32.79 34.37 4.30
C LYS A 28 -31.39 34.50 4.88
N LEU A 29 -31.29 35.22 6.00
CA LEU A 29 -30.11 35.32 6.84
C LEU A 29 -29.70 33.92 7.32
N LEU A 30 -28.77 33.28 6.61
CA LEU A 30 -28.01 32.16 7.13
C LEU A 30 -26.99 32.71 8.13
N ARG A 31 -27.39 32.73 9.40
CA ARG A 31 -26.52 33.05 10.54
C ARG A 31 -25.60 31.86 10.78
N ALA A 32 -24.48 31.80 10.07
CA ALA A 32 -23.42 30.85 10.33
C ALA A 32 -22.69 31.27 11.62
N HIS A 33 -22.90 30.55 12.72
CA HIS A 33 -22.03 30.63 13.88
C HIS A 33 -20.72 29.91 13.54
N LEU A 34 -19.71 30.66 13.10
CA LEU A 34 -18.32 30.22 13.13
C LEU A 34 -17.89 30.18 14.60
N GLN A 35 -17.89 29.00 15.22
CA GLN A 35 -17.17 28.79 16.47
C GLN A 35 -15.69 28.60 16.14
N THR A 36 -14.96 29.71 16.19
CA THR A 36 -13.50 29.73 16.17
C THR A 36 -13.01 29.20 17.52
N TYR A 37 -12.62 27.93 17.59
CA TYR A 37 -11.79 27.44 18.71
C TYR A 37 -10.35 27.86 18.44
N ALA A 38 -10.02 29.09 18.81
CA ALA A 38 -8.65 29.49 19.10
C ALA A 38 -8.45 29.36 20.61
N SER A 39 -7.69 28.36 21.04
CA SER A 39 -7.11 28.37 22.39
C SER A 39 -5.60 28.42 22.27
N GLN A 40 -5.07 29.50 22.80
CA GLN A 40 -3.67 29.86 22.86
C GLN A 40 -2.86 28.81 23.65
N ARG A 41 -1.68 28.48 23.13
CA ARG A 41 -0.61 27.82 23.89
C ARG A 41 -0.10 28.79 24.96
N THR A 42 -0.11 28.37 26.22
CA THR A 42 0.79 28.92 27.24
C THR A 42 1.34 27.82 28.14
N SER A 43 2.67 27.79 28.18
CA SER A 43 3.61 27.37 29.23
C SER A 43 3.25 26.26 30.24
N SER A 44 4.05 25.20 30.13
CA SER A 44 4.73 24.43 31.18
C SER A 44 4.52 24.86 32.63
N GLY A 45 3.83 24.01 33.40
CA GLY A 45 3.81 24.00 34.86
C GLY A 45 3.54 22.58 35.34
N LEU A 46 4.53 21.98 36.00
CA LEU A 46 4.43 20.68 36.65
C LEU A 46 3.40 20.74 37.78
N LEU A 47 2.29 19.99 37.69
CA LEU A 47 1.39 19.76 38.82
C LEU A 47 0.61 18.44 38.68
N ALA A 48 0.89 17.56 39.65
CA ALA A 48 0.01 16.54 40.23
C ALA A 48 -0.85 15.67 39.29
N VAL A 49 -0.39 14.43 39.07
CA VAL A 49 -1.23 13.31 38.64
C VAL A 49 -2.19 12.96 39.78
N ALA A 50 -3.35 13.62 39.79
CA ALA A 50 -4.53 13.12 40.49
C ALA A 50 -5.27 12.18 39.54
N LEU A 51 -5.31 10.88 39.88
CA LEU A 51 -6.15 9.87 39.25
C LEU A 51 -7.61 10.31 39.32
N ARG A 52 -8.08 11.01 38.28
CA ARG A 52 -9.48 11.36 38.12
C ARG A 52 -10.14 10.20 37.38
N GLU A 53 -10.85 9.37 38.13
CA GLU A 53 -11.67 8.28 37.58
C GLU A 53 -12.57 8.82 36.46
N PRO A 54 -12.63 8.13 35.30
CA PRO A 54 -13.52 8.55 34.24
C PRO A 54 -14.96 8.31 34.71
N LEU A 55 -15.67 9.41 34.99
CA LEU A 55 -17.12 9.40 35.20
C LEU A 55 -17.78 8.65 34.06
N LYS A 56 -18.35 7.48 34.38
CA LYS A 56 -19.10 6.63 33.46
C LYS A 56 -20.38 7.36 33.03
N ARG A 57 -20.27 8.23 32.03
CA ARG A 57 -21.43 8.77 31.32
C ARG A 57 -21.93 7.70 30.37
N SER A 58 -23.02 7.04 30.73
CA SER A 58 -23.78 6.22 29.79
C SER A 58 -24.29 7.12 28.67
N VAL A 59 -23.63 7.08 27.51
CA VAL A 59 -24.13 7.72 26.31
C VAL A 59 -25.30 6.85 25.83
N VAL A 60 -26.51 7.18 26.28
CA VAL A 60 -27.73 6.68 25.66
C VAL A 60 -27.80 7.35 24.29
N GLN A 61 -27.31 6.67 23.25
CA GLN A 61 -27.58 7.08 21.88
C GLN A 61 -29.06 6.85 21.61
N TYR A 62 -29.85 7.92 21.69
CA TYR A 62 -31.20 7.93 21.14
C TYR A 62 -31.09 7.89 19.62
N ARG A 63 -30.98 6.69 19.05
CA ARG A 63 -31.05 6.51 17.60
C ARG A 63 -32.52 6.65 17.22
N SER A 64 -32.97 7.88 16.99
CA SER A 64 -34.28 8.12 16.43
C SER A 64 -34.31 7.52 15.02
N ILE A 65 -34.99 6.39 14.86
CA ILE A 65 -35.30 5.83 13.55
C ILE A 65 -36.39 6.71 12.93
N THR A 66 -36.01 7.89 12.43
CA THR A 66 -36.89 8.80 11.68
C THR A 66 -36.93 8.43 10.19
N SER A 67 -36.51 7.23 9.81
CA SER A 67 -36.55 6.74 8.41
C SER A 67 -37.95 6.35 7.93
N TYR A 68 -38.99 6.46 8.76
CA TYR A 68 -40.38 6.13 8.36
C TYR A 68 -41.13 7.29 7.69
N GLN A 69 -40.56 8.49 7.62
CA GLN A 69 -41.28 9.69 7.15
C GLN A 69 -41.00 10.08 5.69
N SER A 70 -40.47 9.17 4.86
CA SER A 70 -40.45 9.36 3.40
C SER A 70 -41.50 8.47 2.73
N PRO A 71 -42.54 9.03 2.10
CA PRO A 71 -43.58 8.23 1.44
C PRO A 71 -43.07 7.44 0.22
N SER A 72 -41.85 7.70 -0.24
CA SER A 72 -41.27 7.09 -1.45
C SER A 72 -40.57 5.75 -1.25
N PHE A 73 -40.32 5.29 -0.01
CA PHE A 73 -39.51 4.07 0.24
C PHE A 73 -40.30 2.81 0.64
N VAL A 74 -41.57 2.93 1.01
CA VAL A 74 -42.37 1.75 1.40
C VAL A 74 -43.32 1.37 0.28
N LYS A 75 -42.78 0.72 -0.76
CA LYS A 75 -43.60 0.06 -1.78
C LYS A 75 -44.12 -1.26 -1.17
N GLY A 76 -45.32 -1.22 -0.60
CA GLY A 76 -45.98 -2.41 -0.01
C GLY A 76 -46.50 -2.25 1.42
N ARG A 77 -46.76 -1.03 1.92
CA ARG A 77 -47.34 -0.83 3.26
C ARG A 77 -48.86 -1.08 3.24
N ASN A 78 -49.32 -2.18 3.81
CA ASN A 78 -50.74 -2.38 4.10
C ASN A 78 -51.08 -1.73 5.45
N VAL A 79 -51.57 -0.49 5.38
CA VAL A 79 -51.97 0.30 6.57
C VAL A 79 -53.08 -0.41 7.37
N GLU A 80 -53.91 -1.20 6.68
CA GLU A 80 -54.99 -1.97 7.29
C GLU A 80 -54.45 -3.12 8.15
N GLU A 81 -53.47 -3.89 7.65
CA GLU A 81 -52.81 -4.96 8.41
C GLU A 81 -52.04 -4.43 9.62
N GLU A 82 -51.32 -3.31 9.46
CA GLU A 82 -50.62 -2.66 10.59
C GLU A 82 -51.60 -2.18 11.67
N ALA A 83 -52.78 -1.68 11.28
CA ALA A 83 -53.82 -1.26 12.20
C ALA A 83 -54.51 -2.45 12.91
N GLU A 84 -54.58 -3.62 12.27
CA GLU A 84 -55.06 -4.86 12.88
C GLU A 84 -54.07 -5.41 13.90
N ILE A 85 -52.78 -5.44 13.55
CA ILE A 85 -51.69 -5.86 14.46
C ILE A 85 -51.61 -4.93 15.67
N GLY A 86 -51.78 -3.62 15.48
CA GLY A 86 -51.78 -2.62 16.56
C GLY A 86 -52.95 -2.74 17.54
N ARG A 87 -54.06 -3.39 17.14
CA ARG A 87 -55.21 -3.66 18.04
C ARG A 87 -55.04 -4.97 18.82
N ALA A 88 -54.18 -5.86 18.37
CA ALA A 88 -53.92 -7.12 19.07
C ALA A 88 -53.10 -6.85 20.35
N THR A 89 -53.69 -7.05 21.51
CA THR A 89 -52.98 -6.98 22.79
C THR A 89 -52.03 -8.17 22.92
N LEU A 90 -50.74 -7.89 23.06
CA LEU A 90 -49.70 -8.90 23.28
C LEU A 90 -49.95 -9.63 24.61
N GLN A 91 -50.10 -10.96 24.54
CA GLN A 91 -50.20 -11.78 25.74
C GLN A 91 -48.81 -11.97 26.33
N ALA A 92 -48.67 -11.74 27.64
CA ALA A 92 -47.41 -12.00 28.33
C ALA A 92 -47.19 -13.51 28.42
N THR A 93 -46.21 -14.03 27.69
CA THR A 93 -45.76 -15.43 27.75
C THR A 93 -44.44 -15.51 28.53
N PRO A 94 -44.48 -15.46 29.88
CA PRO A 94 -43.28 -15.47 30.71
C PRO A 94 -42.41 -16.73 30.54
N GLU A 95 -43.01 -17.84 30.11
CA GLU A 95 -42.34 -19.13 29.86
C GLU A 95 -41.39 -19.09 28.65
N THR A 96 -41.59 -18.15 27.70
CA THR A 96 -40.82 -18.06 26.45
C THR A 96 -39.62 -17.11 26.53
N VAL A 97 -39.51 -16.33 27.59
CA VAL A 97 -38.43 -15.37 27.78
C VAL A 97 -37.38 -15.96 28.71
N SER A 98 -36.19 -16.22 28.15
CA SER A 98 -35.05 -16.67 28.93
C SER A 98 -34.58 -15.57 29.88
N LEU A 99 -34.84 -15.75 31.18
CA LEU A 99 -34.35 -14.87 32.25
C LEU A 99 -32.81 -14.81 32.33
N ALA A 100 -32.11 -15.73 31.67
CA ALA A 100 -30.65 -15.80 31.68
C ALA A 100 -29.98 -14.69 30.85
N SER A 101 -30.69 -14.04 29.93
CA SER A 101 -30.07 -13.19 28.92
C SER A 101 -29.85 -11.73 29.31
N THR A 102 -30.28 -11.28 30.50
CA THR A 102 -30.22 -9.84 30.88
C THR A 102 -29.21 -9.54 31.98
N THR A 103 -28.57 -10.55 32.55
CA THR A 103 -27.50 -10.37 33.55
C THR A 103 -26.27 -11.20 33.22
N SER A 104 -25.72 -11.10 32.00
CA SER A 104 -24.29 -11.35 31.86
C SER A 104 -23.57 -10.17 32.52
N GLY A 105 -23.47 -10.22 33.84
CA GLY A 105 -22.77 -9.21 34.61
C GLY A 105 -21.32 -9.13 34.15
N ALA A 106 -20.74 -7.93 34.18
CA ALA A 106 -19.36 -7.66 33.80
C ALA A 106 -18.32 -8.61 34.45
N GLY A 107 -18.66 -9.31 35.55
CA GLY A 107 -17.83 -10.35 36.16
C GLY A 107 -17.75 -11.66 35.37
N ALA A 108 -18.79 -12.05 34.62
CA ALA A 108 -18.75 -13.25 33.77
C ALA A 108 -17.82 -13.03 32.56
N GLU A 109 -17.74 -11.81 32.05
CA GLU A 109 -16.82 -11.45 30.96
C GLU A 109 -15.37 -11.40 31.44
N ILE A 110 -15.11 -10.97 32.68
CA ILE A 110 -13.76 -10.96 33.27
C ILE A 110 -13.31 -12.40 33.58
N ALA A 111 -14.19 -13.25 34.13
CA ALA A 111 -13.89 -14.66 34.38
C ALA A 111 -13.67 -15.44 33.08
N ALA A 112 -14.43 -15.16 32.02
CA ALA A 112 -14.22 -15.75 30.70
C ALA A 112 -12.91 -15.27 30.05
N ARG A 113 -12.47 -14.02 30.30
CA ARG A 113 -11.16 -13.53 29.86
C ARG A 113 -10.01 -14.14 30.65
N GLN A 114 -10.19 -14.40 31.94
CA GLN A 114 -9.17 -14.95 32.83
C GLN A 114 -8.94 -16.46 32.61
N ALA A 115 -9.96 -17.20 32.15
CA ALA A 115 -9.85 -18.61 31.82
C ALA A 115 -9.19 -18.90 30.45
N VAL A 116 -8.97 -17.87 29.62
CA VAL A 116 -8.32 -17.98 28.30
C VAL A 116 -6.80 -17.76 28.40
N ASP A 117 -6.30 -17.31 29.55
CA ASP A 117 -4.91 -16.88 29.73
C ASP A 117 -3.97 -17.97 30.28
N ASP A 118 -4.43 -19.22 30.36
CA ASP A 118 -3.64 -20.33 30.90
C ASP A 118 -3.63 -21.50 29.89
N HIS A 119 -2.70 -21.43 28.93
CA HIS A 119 -1.86 -22.51 28.40
C HIS A 119 -1.29 -22.19 27.01
N ASP A 120 0.00 -22.49 26.86
CA ASP A 120 0.89 -22.21 25.73
C ASP A 120 0.42 -22.76 24.38
N ASP A 121 -0.41 -21.99 23.66
CA ASP A 121 -0.59 -22.22 22.23
C ASP A 121 -0.78 -20.91 21.46
N VAL A 122 0.31 -20.14 21.31
CA VAL A 122 0.36 -18.96 20.42
C VAL A 122 -0.10 -19.34 19.00
N SER A 123 0.16 -20.59 18.58
CA SER A 123 -0.29 -21.10 17.28
C SER A 123 -1.81 -21.33 17.26
N GLY A 124 -2.38 -21.85 18.35
CA GLY A 124 -3.82 -21.95 18.60
C GLY A 124 -4.50 -20.58 18.59
N GLY A 125 -3.88 -19.57 19.20
CA GLY A 125 -4.32 -18.17 19.18
C GLY A 125 -4.41 -17.60 17.77
N ILE A 126 -3.32 -17.67 17.00
CA ILE A 126 -3.30 -17.18 15.61
C ILE A 126 -4.31 -17.93 14.74
N LYS A 127 -4.47 -19.24 14.93
CA LYS A 127 -5.44 -20.05 14.19
C LYS A 127 -6.88 -19.69 14.55
N ALA A 128 -7.16 -19.43 15.82
CA ALA A 128 -8.47 -18.99 16.30
C ALA A 128 -8.81 -17.58 15.80
N GLU A 129 -7.84 -16.66 15.79
CA GLU A 129 -7.98 -15.33 15.20
C GLU A 129 -8.24 -15.42 13.70
N PHE A 130 -7.49 -16.27 12.98
CA PHE A 130 -7.72 -16.51 11.57
C PHE A 130 -9.12 -17.08 11.31
N GLN A 131 -9.57 -18.06 12.10
CA GLN A 131 -10.92 -18.62 11.99
C GLN A 131 -11.99 -17.57 12.28
N THR A 132 -11.78 -16.73 13.30
CA THR A 132 -12.71 -15.64 13.65
C THR A 132 -12.79 -14.61 12.54
N ILE A 133 -11.65 -14.25 11.93
CA ILE A 133 -11.60 -13.36 10.76
C ILE A 133 -12.34 -14.00 9.59
N VAL A 134 -12.05 -15.25 9.24
CA VAL A 134 -12.70 -15.99 8.15
C VAL A 134 -14.22 -16.07 8.34
N ASP A 135 -14.66 -16.34 9.56
CA ASP A 135 -16.08 -16.45 9.90
C ASP A 135 -16.78 -15.08 9.94
N THR A 136 -16.12 -14.06 10.48
CA THR A 136 -16.63 -12.67 10.52
C THR A 136 -16.78 -12.09 9.12
N PHE A 137 -15.87 -12.43 8.21
CA PHE A 137 -15.93 -11.94 6.84
C PHE A 137 -16.93 -12.71 5.97
N THR A 138 -17.60 -13.78 6.44
CA THR A 138 -18.46 -14.62 5.58
C THR A 138 -17.66 -15.24 4.41
N LEU A 139 -16.38 -15.54 4.62
CA LEU A 139 -15.51 -16.09 3.57
C LEU A 139 -15.98 -17.46 3.06
N LYS A 140 -16.80 -18.16 3.86
CA LYS A 140 -17.42 -19.45 3.52
C LYS A 140 -18.38 -19.37 2.33
N ASP A 141 -18.94 -18.19 2.05
CA ASP A 141 -19.88 -17.99 0.93
C ASP A 141 -19.17 -17.75 -0.40
N VAL A 142 -17.84 -17.57 -0.39
CA VAL A 142 -17.03 -17.36 -1.59
C VAL A 142 -16.74 -18.72 -2.25
N PRO A 143 -16.93 -18.86 -3.58
CA PRO A 143 -16.53 -20.06 -4.31
C PRO A 143 -15.04 -20.38 -4.08
N LYS A 144 -14.75 -21.63 -3.70
CA LYS A 144 -13.39 -22.03 -3.31
C LYS A 144 -12.39 -21.88 -4.45
N GLU A 145 -12.85 -22.12 -5.68
CA GLU A 145 -12.06 -22.00 -6.91
C GLU A 145 -11.59 -20.55 -7.10
N ALA A 146 -12.50 -19.58 -6.91
CA ALA A 146 -12.18 -18.17 -7.01
C ALA A 146 -11.21 -17.72 -5.90
N LEU A 147 -11.40 -18.23 -4.68
CA LEU A 147 -10.54 -17.91 -3.55
C LEU A 147 -9.11 -18.44 -3.74
N VAL A 148 -8.95 -19.69 -4.20
CA VAL A 148 -7.63 -20.29 -4.44
C VAL A 148 -6.89 -19.56 -5.56
N VAL A 149 -7.57 -19.29 -6.68
CA VAL A 149 -6.96 -18.56 -7.80
C VAL A 149 -6.65 -17.11 -7.40
N GLY A 150 -7.53 -16.47 -6.64
CA GLY A 150 -7.32 -15.13 -6.09
C GLY A 150 -6.10 -15.06 -5.18
N LEU A 151 -5.97 -15.99 -4.22
CA LEU A 151 -4.82 -16.08 -3.33
C LEU A 151 -3.53 -16.39 -4.09
N ALA A 152 -3.57 -17.27 -5.08
CA ALA A 152 -2.42 -17.54 -5.94
C ALA A 152 -1.94 -16.27 -6.67
N GLY A 153 -2.87 -15.41 -7.11
CA GLY A 153 -2.56 -14.11 -7.69
C GLY A 153 -1.97 -13.07 -6.72
N VAL A 154 -1.98 -13.32 -5.40
CA VAL A 154 -1.34 -12.41 -4.43
C VAL A 154 0.08 -12.89 -4.06
N LEU A 155 0.43 -14.14 -4.38
CA LEU A 155 1.75 -14.70 -4.06
C LEU A 155 2.92 -13.88 -4.60
N PRO A 156 2.90 -13.36 -5.85
CA PRO A 156 4.03 -12.57 -6.34
C PRO A 156 4.23 -11.29 -5.54
N TYR A 157 3.15 -10.63 -5.12
CA TYR A 157 3.21 -9.43 -4.26
C TYR A 157 3.82 -9.74 -2.90
N LEU A 158 3.43 -10.86 -2.31
CA LEU A 158 3.96 -11.30 -1.03
C LEU A 158 5.44 -11.66 -1.16
N ALA A 159 5.83 -12.32 -2.25
CA ALA A 159 7.22 -12.66 -2.54
C ALA A 159 8.09 -11.42 -2.77
N THR A 160 7.63 -10.44 -3.58
CA THR A 160 8.38 -9.21 -3.81
C THR A 160 8.51 -8.38 -2.54
N SER A 161 7.42 -8.20 -1.79
CA SER A 161 7.45 -7.42 -0.54
C SER A 161 8.35 -8.02 0.53
N LEU A 162 8.29 -9.34 0.76
CA LEU A 162 9.21 -10.03 1.67
C LEU A 162 10.66 -9.93 1.20
N SER A 163 10.90 -10.07 -0.10
CA SER A 163 12.24 -9.92 -0.68
C SER A 163 12.76 -8.49 -0.46
N THR A 164 11.94 -7.46 -0.69
CA THR A 164 12.33 -6.06 -0.46
C THR A 164 12.63 -5.79 1.02
N VAL A 165 11.81 -6.30 1.94
CA VAL A 165 12.06 -6.17 3.39
C VAL A 165 13.35 -6.89 3.77
N TYR A 166 13.57 -8.11 3.26
CA TYR A 166 14.79 -8.86 3.53
C TYR A 166 16.05 -8.15 3.00
N LEU A 167 16.03 -7.70 1.75
CA LEU A 167 17.14 -6.94 1.16
C LEU A 167 17.38 -5.63 1.91
N SER A 168 16.33 -4.93 2.34
CA SER A 168 16.45 -3.72 3.16
C SER A 168 17.12 -3.97 4.51
N TRP A 169 16.83 -5.12 5.11
CA TRP A 169 17.42 -5.53 6.38
C TRP A 169 18.88 -5.93 6.20
N ASP A 170 19.22 -6.67 5.13
CA ASP A 170 20.59 -7.08 4.84
C ASP A 170 21.49 -5.87 4.54
N ILE A 171 20.98 -4.86 3.82
CA ILE A 171 21.70 -3.58 3.58
C ILE A 171 21.93 -2.82 4.89
N GLN A 172 20.92 -2.72 5.76
CA GLN A 172 21.09 -2.09 7.08
C GLN A 172 22.09 -2.85 7.96
N TYR A 173 22.02 -4.18 7.94
CA TYR A 173 22.95 -5.02 8.69
C TYR A 173 24.39 -4.82 8.21
N ALA A 174 24.60 -4.80 6.88
CA ALA A 174 25.88 -4.51 6.25
C ALA A 174 26.42 -3.13 6.63
N ALA A 175 25.56 -2.10 6.69
CA ALA A 175 25.95 -0.75 7.09
C ALA A 175 26.48 -0.68 8.54
N HIS A 176 25.93 -1.51 9.44
CA HIS A 176 26.35 -1.55 10.85
C HIS A 176 27.56 -2.45 11.12
N HIS A 177 27.69 -3.57 10.39
CA HIS A 177 28.72 -4.59 10.66
C HIS A 177 29.84 -4.63 9.61
N GLY A 178 29.75 -3.84 8.55
CA GLY A 178 30.75 -3.76 7.47
C GLY A 178 30.72 -4.93 6.47
N GLN A 179 29.91 -5.96 6.73
CA GLN A 179 29.66 -7.08 5.83
C GLN A 179 28.17 -7.45 5.85
N GLY A 180 27.61 -7.78 4.69
CA GLY A 180 26.25 -8.31 4.61
C GLY A 180 26.16 -9.70 5.22
N PHE A 181 24.96 -10.09 5.65
CA PHE A 181 24.77 -11.38 6.31
C PHE A 181 24.83 -12.52 5.28
N ILE A 182 24.16 -12.35 4.13
CA ILE A 182 24.16 -13.33 3.05
C ILE A 182 24.59 -12.71 1.71
N LEU A 183 24.20 -11.46 1.42
CA LEU A 183 24.52 -10.80 0.15
C LEU A 183 25.44 -9.59 0.38
N SER A 184 26.28 -9.27 -0.60
CA SER A 184 27.00 -7.99 -0.59
C SER A 184 26.01 -6.84 -0.79
N ALA A 185 26.27 -5.68 -0.19
CA ALA A 185 25.41 -4.50 -0.30
C ALA A 185 25.13 -4.14 -1.77
N GLU A 186 26.16 -4.19 -2.61
CA GLU A 186 26.04 -3.92 -4.05
C GLU A 186 25.12 -4.91 -4.78
N THR A 187 25.19 -6.20 -4.42
CA THR A 187 24.31 -7.22 -5.00
C THR A 187 22.86 -7.02 -4.54
N ALA A 188 22.67 -6.69 -3.25
CA ALA A 188 21.36 -6.43 -2.69
C ALA A 188 20.69 -5.20 -3.33
N GLU A 189 21.43 -4.12 -3.56
CA GLU A 189 20.95 -2.94 -4.27
C GLU A 189 20.56 -3.23 -5.72
N ARG A 190 21.39 -3.97 -6.46
CA ARG A 190 21.08 -4.40 -7.83
C ARG A 190 19.80 -5.24 -7.90
N LEU A 191 19.63 -6.19 -6.97
CA LEU A 191 18.42 -7.01 -6.88
C LEU A 191 17.19 -6.18 -6.53
N LEU A 192 17.33 -5.21 -5.63
CA LEU A 192 16.24 -4.32 -5.25
C LEU A 192 15.73 -3.56 -6.48
N HIS A 193 16.63 -2.98 -7.28
CA HIS A 193 16.30 -2.29 -8.53
C HIS A 193 15.62 -3.19 -9.59
N LEU A 194 15.87 -4.49 -9.58
CA LEU A 194 15.18 -5.43 -10.48
C LEU A 194 13.77 -5.77 -9.99
N ILE A 195 13.56 -5.85 -8.67
CA ILE A 195 12.28 -6.23 -8.07
C ILE A 195 11.24 -5.10 -8.19
N GLU A 196 11.65 -3.83 -8.12
CA GLU A 196 10.74 -2.68 -8.16
C GLU A 196 9.83 -2.63 -9.40
N PRO A 197 10.37 -2.67 -10.63
CA PRO A 197 9.52 -2.63 -11.82
C PRO A 197 8.65 -3.90 -11.95
N ILE A 198 9.08 -5.03 -11.38
CA ILE A 198 8.30 -6.26 -11.36
C ILE A 198 7.08 -6.09 -10.44
N GLU A 199 7.26 -5.59 -9.22
CA GLU A 199 6.16 -5.35 -8.28
C GLU A 199 5.17 -4.34 -8.84
N LEU A 200 5.65 -3.21 -9.38
CA LEU A 200 4.80 -2.19 -9.98
C LEU A 200 4.08 -2.69 -11.24
N GLY A 201 4.79 -3.38 -12.14
CA GLY A 201 4.22 -3.92 -13.37
C GLY A 201 3.14 -4.96 -13.06
N TYR A 202 3.37 -5.80 -12.06
CA TYR A 202 2.40 -6.78 -11.59
C TYR A 202 1.16 -6.11 -10.99
N GLY A 203 1.37 -5.06 -10.18
CA GLY A 203 0.29 -4.24 -9.63
C GLY A 203 -0.60 -3.61 -10.68
N ALA A 204 0.02 -2.95 -11.66
CA ALA A 204 -0.71 -2.33 -12.76
C ALA A 204 -1.50 -3.36 -13.58
N SER A 205 -0.95 -4.56 -13.76
CA SER A 205 -1.62 -5.66 -14.44
C SER A 205 -2.87 -6.10 -13.66
N ILE A 206 -2.75 -6.31 -12.35
CA ILE A 206 -3.88 -6.69 -11.50
C ILE A 206 -4.97 -5.59 -11.50
N ILE A 207 -4.62 -4.32 -11.31
CA ILE A 207 -5.59 -3.21 -11.34
C ILE A 207 -6.36 -3.19 -12.66
N SER A 208 -5.67 -3.43 -13.78
CA SER A 208 -6.30 -3.49 -15.11
C SER A 208 -7.28 -4.67 -15.23
N PHE A 209 -6.91 -5.87 -14.74
CA PHE A 209 -7.81 -7.03 -14.74
C PHE A 209 -9.06 -6.80 -13.88
N LEU A 210 -8.91 -6.15 -12.74
CA LEU A 210 -10.05 -5.81 -11.88
C LEU A 210 -11.02 -4.82 -12.52
N GLY A 211 -10.49 -3.88 -13.29
CA GLY A 211 -11.30 -3.06 -14.17
C GLY A 211 -12.09 -3.91 -15.17
N ALA A 212 -11.45 -4.89 -15.80
CA ALA A 212 -12.07 -5.77 -16.79
C ALA A 212 -13.18 -6.67 -16.22
N ILE A 213 -13.12 -7.06 -14.93
CA ILE A 213 -14.21 -7.81 -14.27
C ILE A 213 -15.55 -7.07 -14.40
N HIS A 214 -15.54 -5.73 -14.32
CA HIS A 214 -16.76 -4.93 -14.45
C HIS A 214 -17.36 -5.00 -15.85
N TRP A 215 -16.52 -5.14 -16.88
CA TRP A 215 -16.98 -5.34 -18.26
C TRP A 215 -17.56 -6.74 -18.43
N GLY A 216 -16.88 -7.76 -17.89
CA GLY A 216 -17.35 -9.14 -17.94
C GLY A 216 -18.71 -9.33 -17.27
N LEU A 217 -18.91 -8.71 -16.10
CA LEU A 217 -20.19 -8.76 -15.40
C LEU A 217 -21.30 -7.96 -16.11
N GLU A 218 -20.96 -6.88 -16.82
CA GLU A 218 -21.91 -6.15 -17.66
C GLU A 218 -22.36 -6.99 -18.86
N TRP A 219 -21.41 -7.64 -19.55
CA TRP A 219 -21.73 -8.55 -20.66
C TRP A 219 -22.53 -9.77 -20.20
N ALA A 220 -22.33 -10.23 -18.98
CA ALA A 220 -23.13 -11.29 -18.37
C ALA A 220 -24.54 -10.81 -17.94
N GLY A 221 -24.85 -9.50 -18.02
CA GLY A 221 -26.12 -8.93 -17.59
C GLY A 221 -26.37 -9.00 -16.08
N TYR A 222 -25.32 -9.21 -15.27
CA TYR A 222 -25.45 -9.38 -13.82
C TYR A 222 -25.80 -8.03 -13.16
N GLY A 223 -26.93 -8.01 -12.43
CA GLY A 223 -27.45 -6.79 -11.82
C GLY A 223 -28.13 -5.83 -12.80
N GLY A 224 -28.48 -6.32 -14.00
CA GLY A 224 -29.06 -5.51 -15.09
C GLY A 224 -28.02 -4.69 -15.86
N ASN A 225 -28.46 -4.04 -16.95
CA ASN A 225 -27.59 -3.26 -17.82
C ASN A 225 -27.39 -1.85 -17.26
N GLN A 226 -26.19 -1.56 -16.79
CA GLN A 226 -25.78 -0.25 -16.26
C GLN A 226 -25.12 0.63 -17.34
N GLY A 227 -24.74 0.02 -18.47
CA GLY A 227 -24.16 0.71 -19.62
C GLY A 227 -22.82 1.38 -19.32
N TYR A 228 -22.60 2.57 -19.89
CA TYR A 228 -21.31 3.28 -19.85
C TYR A 228 -20.80 3.58 -18.44
N SER A 229 -21.67 3.74 -17.44
CA SER A 229 -21.23 4.01 -16.06
C SER A 229 -20.38 2.88 -15.48
N ARG A 230 -20.65 1.63 -15.86
CA ARG A 230 -19.91 0.47 -15.39
C ARG A 230 -18.65 0.22 -16.20
N TYR A 231 -18.72 0.43 -17.52
CA TYR A 231 -17.52 0.38 -18.37
C TYR A 231 -16.47 1.42 -17.95
N ALA A 232 -16.91 2.60 -17.53
CA ALA A 232 -16.03 3.66 -17.04
C ALA A 232 -15.16 3.20 -15.85
N ILE A 233 -15.66 2.35 -14.95
CA ILE A 233 -14.87 1.82 -13.83
C ILE A 233 -13.65 1.07 -14.36
N GLY A 234 -13.84 0.22 -15.37
CA GLY A 234 -12.74 -0.51 -15.99
C GLY A 234 -11.75 0.39 -16.74
N ILE A 235 -12.25 1.38 -17.49
CA ILE A 235 -11.39 2.34 -18.20
C ILE A 235 -10.55 3.15 -17.21
N ILE A 236 -11.18 3.67 -16.14
CA ILE A 236 -10.50 4.48 -15.12
C ILE A 236 -9.44 3.65 -14.40
N ALA A 237 -9.75 2.40 -14.03
CA ALA A 237 -8.80 1.51 -13.38
C ALA A 237 -7.52 1.34 -14.22
N THR A 238 -7.65 0.99 -15.50
CA THR A 238 -6.51 0.83 -16.41
C THR A 238 -5.79 2.14 -16.70
N ALA A 239 -6.53 3.24 -16.86
CA ALA A 239 -5.97 4.58 -17.09
C ALA A 239 -5.15 5.08 -15.89
N VAL A 240 -5.53 4.72 -14.66
CA VAL A 240 -4.77 5.00 -13.45
C VAL A 240 -3.59 4.04 -13.30
N ALA A 241 -3.77 2.76 -13.65
CA ALA A 241 -2.72 1.74 -13.52
C ALA A 241 -1.49 2.04 -14.38
N TRP A 242 -1.67 2.40 -15.65
CA TRP A 242 -0.55 2.55 -16.59
C TRP A 242 0.48 3.61 -16.18
N PRO A 243 0.11 4.84 -15.79
CA PRO A 243 1.06 5.85 -15.31
C PRO A 243 1.89 5.42 -14.10
N THR A 244 1.38 4.51 -13.26
CA THR A 244 2.11 4.08 -12.05
C THR A 244 3.41 3.35 -12.36
N ILE A 245 3.53 2.74 -13.55
CA ILE A 245 4.73 2.05 -14.01
C ILE A 245 5.84 3.07 -14.38
N LEU A 246 5.47 4.30 -14.71
CA LEU A 246 6.40 5.36 -15.10
C LEU A 246 6.87 6.23 -13.92
N LEU A 247 6.28 6.04 -12.74
CA LEU A 247 6.61 6.80 -11.54
C LEU A 247 7.83 6.18 -10.83
N PRO A 248 8.57 6.98 -10.05
CA PRO A 248 9.50 6.47 -9.05
C PRO A 248 8.79 5.47 -8.15
N ALA A 249 9.50 4.44 -7.70
CA ALA A 249 8.86 3.28 -7.09
C ALA A 249 8.06 3.61 -5.83
N GLU A 250 8.50 4.56 -5.02
CA GLU A 250 7.78 5.00 -3.83
C GLU A 250 6.43 5.62 -4.20
N LEU A 251 6.42 6.50 -5.21
CA LEU A 251 5.21 7.16 -5.70
C LEU A 251 4.31 6.18 -6.44
N GLY A 252 4.89 5.26 -7.21
CA GLY A 252 4.17 4.19 -7.90
C GLY A 252 3.43 3.28 -6.92
N LEU A 253 4.12 2.81 -5.87
CA LEU A 253 3.54 1.96 -4.83
C LEU A 253 2.42 2.68 -4.06
N ILE A 254 2.62 3.95 -3.68
CA ILE A 254 1.58 4.75 -3.01
C ILE A 254 0.36 4.93 -3.94
N ALA A 255 0.58 5.26 -5.21
CA ALA A 255 -0.49 5.43 -6.18
C ALA A 255 -1.27 4.12 -6.41
N GLN A 256 -0.58 2.99 -6.50
CA GLN A 256 -1.20 1.67 -6.62
C GLN A 256 -1.98 1.27 -5.37
N PHE A 257 -1.44 1.52 -4.17
CA PHE A 257 -2.16 1.30 -2.91
C PHE A 257 -3.48 2.08 -2.87
N LEU A 258 -3.44 3.35 -3.26
CA LEU A 258 -4.63 4.18 -3.38
C LEU A 258 -5.59 3.64 -4.46
N ALA A 259 -5.07 3.26 -5.63
CA ALA A 259 -5.88 2.71 -6.71
C ALA A 259 -6.60 1.42 -6.26
N PHE A 260 -5.91 0.49 -5.61
CA PHE A 260 -6.50 -0.72 -5.03
C PHE A 260 -7.58 -0.41 -3.99
N SER A 261 -7.32 0.57 -3.12
CA SER A 261 -8.26 1.01 -2.09
C SER A 261 -9.53 1.62 -2.71
N PHE A 262 -9.38 2.55 -3.66
CA PHE A 262 -10.52 3.17 -4.35
C PHE A 262 -11.31 2.16 -5.18
N LEU A 263 -10.62 1.21 -5.82
CA LEU A 263 -11.25 0.15 -6.59
C LEU A 263 -12.03 -0.78 -5.67
N TYR A 264 -11.49 -1.16 -4.51
CA TYR A 264 -12.25 -1.88 -3.48
C TYR A 264 -13.52 -1.12 -3.07
N PHE A 265 -13.44 0.20 -2.85
CA PHE A 265 -14.64 0.98 -2.53
C PHE A 265 -15.63 1.06 -3.70
N ALA A 266 -15.17 1.04 -4.94
CA ALA A 266 -16.04 0.95 -6.12
C ALA A 266 -16.73 -0.42 -6.16
N ASP A 267 -15.98 -1.50 -5.95
CA ASP A 267 -16.45 -2.89 -5.94
C ASP A 267 -17.46 -3.13 -4.83
N ALA A 268 -17.17 -2.66 -3.61
CA ALA A 268 -18.07 -2.76 -2.47
C ALA A 268 -19.38 -1.99 -2.72
N ARG A 269 -19.29 -0.78 -3.31
CA ARG A 269 -20.49 -0.02 -3.72
C ARG A 269 -21.27 -0.72 -4.83
N ALA A 270 -20.58 -1.37 -5.76
CA ALA A 270 -21.21 -2.16 -6.82
C ALA A 270 -21.96 -3.37 -6.23
N SER A 271 -21.38 -4.09 -5.27
CA SER A 271 -22.05 -5.20 -4.57
C SER A 271 -23.26 -4.73 -3.77
N VAL A 272 -23.17 -3.62 -3.03
CA VAL A 272 -24.30 -3.06 -2.26
C VAL A 272 -25.45 -2.61 -3.19
N ARG A 273 -25.14 -2.14 -4.40
CA ARG A 273 -26.14 -1.79 -5.42
C ARG A 273 -26.69 -2.99 -6.19
N GLY A 274 -26.21 -4.21 -5.91
CA GLY A 274 -26.59 -5.42 -6.62
C GLY A 274 -25.98 -5.57 -8.02
N TRP A 275 -24.97 -4.76 -8.36
CA TRP A 275 -24.24 -4.86 -9.63
C TRP A 275 -23.24 -6.01 -9.64
N ALA A 276 -22.77 -6.43 -8.46
CA ALA A 276 -21.85 -7.55 -8.29
C ALA A 276 -22.37 -8.49 -7.20
N PRO A 277 -21.95 -9.77 -7.19
CA PRO A 277 -22.37 -10.71 -6.16
C PRO A 277 -22.04 -10.20 -4.74
N PRO A 278 -22.85 -10.55 -3.72
CA PRO A 278 -22.60 -10.11 -2.34
C PRO A 278 -21.24 -10.59 -1.80
N TRP A 279 -20.84 -11.82 -2.13
CA TRP A 279 -19.56 -12.41 -1.73
C TRP A 279 -18.35 -11.72 -2.38
N TYR A 280 -18.54 -11.00 -3.50
CA TYR A 280 -17.45 -10.34 -4.21
C TYR A 280 -16.80 -9.23 -3.39
N ALA A 281 -17.58 -8.46 -2.63
CA ALA A 281 -17.06 -7.39 -1.77
C ALA A 281 -16.15 -7.95 -0.67
N THR A 282 -16.57 -9.04 -0.02
CA THR A 282 -15.76 -9.75 0.98
C THR A 282 -14.48 -10.30 0.37
N TYR A 283 -14.61 -11.06 -0.72
CA TYR A 283 -13.48 -11.64 -1.42
C TYR A 283 -12.45 -10.55 -1.80
N ARG A 284 -12.95 -9.43 -2.32
CA ARG A 284 -12.12 -8.29 -2.70
C ARG A 284 -11.43 -7.65 -1.49
N PHE A 285 -12.12 -7.53 -0.35
CA PHE A 285 -11.53 -6.99 0.87
C PHE A 285 -10.29 -7.79 1.29
N VAL A 286 -10.39 -9.12 1.35
CA VAL A 286 -9.26 -9.96 1.78
C VAL A 286 -8.08 -9.83 0.81
N LEU A 287 -8.31 -9.91 -0.49
CA LEU A 287 -7.23 -9.79 -1.46
C LEU A 287 -6.59 -8.39 -1.46
N THR A 288 -7.40 -7.34 -1.41
CA THR A 288 -6.90 -5.97 -1.34
C THR A 288 -6.16 -5.71 -0.02
N PHE A 289 -6.58 -6.34 1.08
CA PHE A 289 -5.88 -6.24 2.35
C PHE A 289 -4.49 -6.88 2.30
N VAL A 290 -4.38 -8.10 1.75
CA VAL A 290 -3.07 -8.77 1.62
C VAL A 290 -2.16 -7.98 0.68
N VAL A 291 -2.65 -7.57 -0.50
CA VAL A 291 -1.87 -6.74 -1.44
C VAL A 291 -1.49 -5.40 -0.81
N GLY A 292 -2.43 -4.76 -0.11
CA GLY A 292 -2.20 -3.49 0.58
C GLY A 292 -1.14 -3.61 1.67
N ALA A 293 -1.18 -4.69 2.47
CA ALA A 293 -0.18 -4.99 3.49
C ALA A 293 1.20 -5.26 2.85
N SER A 294 1.25 -6.00 1.74
CA SER A 294 2.49 -6.21 0.98
C SER A 294 3.07 -4.89 0.47
N ILE A 295 2.26 -4.02 -0.14
CA ILE A 295 2.73 -2.71 -0.62
C ILE A 295 3.25 -1.85 0.54
N VAL A 296 2.55 -1.84 1.68
CA VAL A 296 3.01 -1.11 2.88
C VAL A 296 4.32 -1.68 3.39
N ALA A 297 4.48 -3.00 3.44
CA ALA A 297 5.74 -3.64 3.83
C ALA A 297 6.88 -3.27 2.89
N SER A 298 6.65 -3.30 1.56
CA SER A 298 7.62 -2.83 0.56
C SER A 298 7.99 -1.37 0.79
N LEU A 299 7.00 -0.51 1.07
CA LEU A 299 7.24 0.92 1.31
C LEU A 299 8.05 1.17 2.60
N VAL A 300 7.78 0.41 3.67
CA VAL A 300 8.54 0.48 4.92
C VAL A 300 9.98 -0.01 4.71
N GLY A 301 10.17 -1.15 4.05
CA GLY A 301 11.49 -1.67 3.73
C GLY A 301 12.29 -0.65 2.93
N ARG A 302 11.69 -0.04 1.90
CA ARG A 302 12.32 1.02 1.10
C ARG A 302 12.60 2.28 1.91
N GLY A 303 11.69 2.70 2.78
CA GLY A 303 11.87 3.86 3.65
C GLY A 303 13.09 3.74 4.56
N GLN A 304 13.40 2.53 5.04
CA GLN A 304 14.59 2.30 5.86
C GLN A 304 15.91 2.41 5.08
N ILE A 305 15.91 2.03 3.80
CA ILE A 305 17.11 2.18 2.93
C ILE A 305 17.18 3.59 2.32
N ALA A 306 16.05 4.28 2.15
CA ALA A 306 16.02 5.62 1.60
C ALA A 306 16.88 6.60 2.42
N ASP A 307 16.91 6.47 3.75
CA ASP A 307 17.80 7.27 4.60
C ASP A 307 19.30 6.92 4.46
N LEU A 308 19.62 5.72 3.98
CA LEU A 308 20.99 5.27 3.69
C LEU A 308 21.45 5.68 2.28
N ILE A 309 20.59 5.53 1.27
CA ILE A 309 20.88 5.84 -0.15
C ILE A 309 20.76 7.34 -0.47
N THR A 310 19.80 8.05 0.15
CA THR A 310 19.59 9.49 -0.10
C THR A 310 20.54 10.36 0.74
N ARG A 311 21.35 9.76 1.62
CA ARG A 311 22.43 10.49 2.30
C ARG A 311 23.48 10.82 1.23
N PRO A 312 23.70 12.10 0.87
CA PRO A 312 24.78 12.43 -0.04
C PRO A 312 26.08 11.91 0.55
N PRO A 313 26.97 11.27 -0.26
CA PRO A 313 28.17 10.63 0.26
C PRO A 313 28.93 11.62 1.11
N GLY A 314 29.12 11.25 2.37
CA GLY A 314 29.80 12.09 3.34
C GLY A 314 31.21 12.39 2.83
N PRO A 315 31.86 13.44 3.35
CA PRO A 315 33.27 13.67 3.05
C PRO A 315 34.15 12.44 3.38
N ALA A 316 33.76 11.61 4.35
CA ALA A 316 34.42 10.34 4.68
C ALA A 316 34.25 9.26 3.60
N ASP A 317 33.04 9.12 3.03
CA ASP A 317 32.79 8.13 1.95
C ASP A 317 33.49 8.52 0.65
N ARG A 318 33.56 9.84 0.36
CA ARG A 318 34.38 10.35 -0.75
C ARG A 318 35.87 10.08 -0.55
N MET A 319 36.39 10.19 0.67
CA MET A 319 37.78 9.84 0.96
C MET A 319 38.05 8.34 0.82
N ARG A 320 37.09 7.49 1.18
CA ARG A 320 37.18 6.04 0.97
C ARG A 320 37.18 5.68 -0.52
N ALA A 321 36.24 6.23 -1.29
CA ALA A 321 36.17 6.00 -2.73
C ALA A 321 37.45 6.46 -3.46
N VAL A 322 38.03 7.61 -3.07
CA VAL A 322 39.32 8.07 -3.61
C VAL A 322 40.45 7.12 -3.23
N ARG A 323 40.44 6.57 -2.01
CA ARG A 323 41.47 5.64 -1.55
C ARG A 323 41.36 4.26 -2.21
N GLU A 324 40.15 3.79 -2.48
CA GLU A 324 39.88 2.56 -3.23
C GLU A 324 40.33 2.72 -4.69
N ALA A 325 39.96 3.83 -5.35
CA ALA A 325 40.46 4.12 -6.70
C ALA A 325 42.00 4.22 -6.76
N GLN A 326 42.63 4.79 -5.73
CA GLN A 326 44.09 4.82 -5.63
C GLN A 326 44.71 3.43 -5.46
N LEU A 327 44.06 2.54 -4.73
CA LEU A 327 44.54 1.16 -4.57
C LEU A 327 44.41 0.38 -5.87
N GLU A 328 43.29 0.51 -6.58
CA GLU A 328 43.09 -0.12 -7.90
C GLU A 328 44.11 0.38 -8.93
N ASP A 329 44.39 1.68 -8.97
CA ASP A 329 45.41 2.26 -9.85
C ASP A 329 46.82 1.72 -9.53
N LEU A 330 47.14 1.56 -8.24
CA LEU A 330 48.41 0.98 -7.80
C LEU A 330 48.52 -0.49 -8.19
N GLU A 331 47.48 -1.28 -7.96
CA GLU A 331 47.42 -2.69 -8.35
C GLU A 331 47.54 -2.87 -9.87
N ALA A 332 46.92 -1.99 -10.66
CA ALA A 332 47.07 -1.96 -12.10
C ALA A 332 48.51 -1.62 -12.51
N SER A 333 49.15 -0.65 -11.87
CA SER A 333 50.55 -0.27 -12.15
C SER A 333 51.54 -1.37 -11.78
N ASP A 334 51.31 -2.08 -10.68
CA ASP A 334 52.13 -3.20 -10.24
C ASP A 334 51.97 -4.41 -11.19
N ALA A 335 50.76 -4.63 -11.70
CA ALA A 335 50.50 -5.65 -12.72
C ALA A 335 51.21 -5.33 -14.05
N GLU A 336 51.19 -4.06 -14.49
CA GLU A 336 51.94 -3.61 -15.66
C GLU A 336 53.46 -3.76 -15.47
N ALA A 337 53.98 -3.46 -14.28
CA ALA A 337 55.40 -3.60 -13.98
C ALA A 337 55.84 -5.07 -14.01
N LYS A 338 55.03 -5.98 -13.45
CA LYS A 338 55.28 -7.43 -13.51
C LYS A 338 55.25 -7.95 -14.94
N ALA A 339 54.25 -7.57 -15.73
CA ALA A 339 54.16 -7.97 -17.13
C ALA A 339 55.38 -7.49 -17.96
N ARG A 340 55.91 -6.29 -17.66
CA ARG A 340 57.13 -5.80 -18.30
C ARG A 340 58.37 -6.59 -17.88
N ALA A 341 58.50 -6.92 -16.60
CA ALA A 341 59.61 -7.72 -16.09
C ALA A 341 59.59 -9.14 -16.69
N GLU A 342 58.42 -9.77 -16.80
CA GLU A 342 58.26 -11.07 -17.47
C GLU A 342 58.67 -11.01 -18.94
N LEU A 343 58.28 -9.96 -19.67
CA LEU A 343 58.71 -9.76 -21.06
C LEU A 343 60.21 -9.50 -21.20
N GLU A 344 60.83 -8.81 -20.24
CA GLU A 344 62.29 -8.59 -20.19
C GLU A 344 63.04 -9.88 -19.87
N GLU A 345 62.53 -10.72 -18.95
CA GLU A 345 63.07 -12.05 -18.66
C GLU A 345 62.94 -12.98 -19.88
N GLU A 346 61.78 -13.03 -20.54
CA GLU A 346 61.60 -13.82 -21.78
C GLU A 346 62.54 -13.35 -22.90
N GLN A 347 62.77 -12.04 -23.03
CA GLN A 347 63.73 -11.50 -24.00
C GLN A 347 65.18 -11.83 -23.64
N ALA A 348 65.52 -11.83 -22.36
CA ALA A 348 66.85 -12.21 -21.89
C ALA A 348 67.10 -13.70 -22.11
N GLU A 349 66.14 -14.57 -21.79
CA GLU A 349 66.22 -16.02 -22.05
C GLU A 349 66.30 -16.30 -23.56
N ALA A 350 65.54 -15.59 -24.40
CA ALA A 350 65.63 -15.72 -25.85
C ALA A 350 67.00 -15.27 -26.40
N ALA A 351 67.58 -14.19 -25.86
CA ALA A 351 68.90 -13.71 -26.24
C ALA A 351 70.03 -14.65 -25.78
N GLU A 352 69.91 -15.25 -24.59
CA GLU A 352 70.84 -16.28 -24.11
C GLU A 352 70.75 -17.54 -24.97
N ALA A 353 69.55 -17.97 -25.37
CA ALA A 353 69.36 -19.11 -26.28
C ALA A 353 69.89 -18.86 -27.71
N GLU A 354 69.79 -17.63 -28.23
CA GLU A 354 70.43 -17.26 -29.51
C GLU A 354 71.96 -17.24 -29.40
N ALA A 355 72.52 -16.78 -28.27
CA ALA A 355 73.97 -16.76 -28.05
C ALA A 355 74.57 -18.16 -27.84
N GLU A 356 73.85 -19.10 -27.22
CA GLU A 356 74.29 -20.49 -27.11
C GLU A 356 74.20 -21.24 -28.46
N GLY A 357 73.26 -20.85 -29.35
CA GLY A 357 73.16 -21.42 -30.70
C GLY A 357 74.26 -20.97 -31.67
N GLU A 358 74.80 -19.75 -31.52
CA GLU A 358 75.92 -19.28 -32.35
C GLU A 358 77.30 -19.84 -31.90
N GLY A 359 77.40 -20.39 -30.68
CA GLY A 359 78.63 -20.98 -30.16
C GLY A 359 78.92 -22.42 -30.59
N GLU A 360 77.92 -23.17 -31.09
CA GLU A 360 78.12 -24.55 -31.57
C GLU A 360 78.54 -24.64 -33.05
N ASP A 361 78.44 -23.56 -33.82
CA ASP A 361 78.81 -23.55 -35.25
C ASP A 361 80.29 -23.12 -35.52
N GLU A 362 81.05 -22.69 -34.50
CA GLU A 362 82.47 -22.27 -34.65
C GLU A 362 83.52 -23.35 -34.31
N ASP A 363 83.12 -24.54 -33.84
CA ASP A 363 84.04 -25.64 -33.45
C ASP A 363 84.14 -26.81 -34.48
N GLU A 364 83.50 -26.71 -35.65
CA GLU A 364 83.66 -27.67 -36.78
C GLU A 364 84.30 -27.04 -38.03
N GLU A 365 85.59 -26.66 -37.97
CA GLU A 365 86.47 -26.53 -39.17
C GLU A 365 87.81 -27.28 -39.04
#